data_AF-A0A072UV04-F1
#
_entry.id   AF-A0A072UV04-F1
#
_cell.length_a   1.000
_cell.length_b   1.000
_cell.length_c   1.000
_cell.angle_alpha   90.00
_cell.angle_beta   90.00
_cell.angle_gamma   90.00
#
_symmetry.space_group_name_H-M   'P 1'
#
loop_
_entity.id
_entity.type
_entity.pdbx_description
1 polymer ?
#
loop_
_entity_poly.entity_id
_entity_poly.type
_entity_poly.pdbx_seq_one_letter_code
_entity_poly.pdbx_strand_id
1 'polypeptide(L)'
;MEEAINFYSRANNIKSSDPIILGNRSAAYIRISQYLMHRSSSSSEHRPLSGLDPTTLAELGLKDAAKLVELQSSSVKPYLLKANALLLLEKYDVARDVILSGLQVDPFSNSLRECLQRVERVSSSSTGRSTHIQPERNDDFDCTLCLKLLYEPVTTPCGHSFCRSCLFQSMDRGNRCPLCRTVLLISPRTCSISVTLKSIIQKNFSEEYAERKQENDSLVNIGVDMLPLFVMDVVLPCQRFPLNIFEPRYRLMVRRIMEGNHRMGMVIIDASTGSLAEFGCEVEITECEPLPDGRFYIEIEGRRRFRNLRSWDQDGYRVAEVEWIQDIMPPEGTKEREDLQELTQNAAESARTWIGRAKEAARQDQRRLEKLVNVEGMIPSLRDPERFSFWLATLSNRRPSERLDVLRIRDTTERIRRGLIFLRAEEQGCRIQ
;
A
#
# COMPACT_ATOMS: atom_id res chain seq x y z
N MET A 1 18.60 -23.16 2.20
CA MET A 1 18.54 -22.97 3.68
C MET A 1 17.37 -23.74 4.29
N GLU A 2 16.19 -23.74 3.67
CA GLU A 2 15.03 -24.53 4.14
C GLU A 2 15.31 -26.04 4.19
N GLU A 3 16.02 -26.59 3.19
CA GLU A 3 16.48 -27.99 3.22
C GLU A 3 17.37 -28.29 4.43
N ALA A 4 18.25 -27.35 4.82
CA ALA A 4 19.10 -27.50 5.99
C ALA A 4 18.28 -27.57 7.29
N ILE A 5 17.24 -26.74 7.42
CA ILE A 5 16.29 -26.83 8.55
C ILE A 5 15.61 -28.19 8.58
N ASN A 6 15.18 -28.72 7.42
CA ASN A 6 14.55 -30.03 7.34
C ASN A 6 15.52 -31.15 7.77
N PHE A 7 16.77 -31.13 7.28
CA PHE A 7 17.80 -32.09 7.70
C PHE A 7 18.09 -32.01 9.21
N TYR A 8 18.27 -30.81 9.77
CA TYR A 8 18.50 -30.67 11.21
C TYR A 8 17.28 -31.02 12.05
N SER A 9 16.06 -30.77 11.55
CA SER A 9 14.82 -31.16 12.24
C SER A 9 14.66 -32.67 12.29
N ARG A 10 14.94 -33.37 11.18
CA ARG A 10 14.98 -34.83 11.13
C ARG A 10 16.07 -35.38 12.05
N ALA A 11 17.26 -34.78 12.05
CA ALA A 11 18.35 -35.19 12.93
C ALA A 11 18.00 -34.99 14.42
N ASN A 12 17.33 -33.88 14.77
CA ASN A 12 16.87 -33.62 16.14
C ASN A 12 15.76 -34.57 16.60
N ASN A 13 14.97 -35.14 15.68
CA ASN A 13 13.99 -36.18 16.01
C ASN A 13 14.66 -37.52 16.31
N ILE A 14 15.87 -37.77 15.79
CA ILE A 14 16.64 -38.99 16.03
C ILE A 14 17.52 -38.84 17.29
N LYS A 15 18.17 -37.68 17.46
CA LYS A 15 18.99 -37.34 18.62
C LYS A 15 18.52 -36.01 19.20
N SER A 16 17.50 -36.08 20.05
CA SER A 16 16.99 -34.90 20.74
C SER A 16 18.03 -34.34 21.70
N SER A 17 18.17 -33.01 21.74
CA SER A 17 19.06 -32.31 22.66
C SER A 17 20.57 -32.47 22.38
N ASP A 18 20.94 -32.89 21.17
CA ASP A 18 22.34 -32.80 20.73
C ASP A 18 22.75 -31.32 20.53
N PRO A 19 23.79 -30.82 21.21
CA PRO A 19 24.18 -29.41 21.14
C PRO A 19 24.59 -28.93 19.75
N ILE A 20 25.17 -29.80 18.93
CA ILE A 20 25.62 -29.47 17.57
C ILE A 20 24.40 -29.32 16.67
N ILE A 21 23.45 -30.25 16.78
CA ILE A 21 22.19 -30.21 16.00
C ILE A 21 21.38 -28.98 16.37
N LEU A 22 21.18 -28.71 17.67
CA LEU A 22 20.43 -27.54 18.14
C LEU A 22 21.10 -26.22 17.72
N GLY A 23 22.41 -26.11 17.86
CA GLY A 23 23.15 -24.90 17.46
C GLY A 23 23.08 -24.63 15.96
N ASN A 24 23.21 -25.66 15.13
CA ASN A 24 23.15 -25.51 13.68
C ASN A 24 21.71 -25.24 13.20
N ARG A 25 20.71 -25.87 13.82
CA ARG A 25 19.29 -25.61 13.52
C ARG A 25 18.88 -24.20 13.91
N SER A 26 19.27 -23.75 15.11
CA SER A 26 19.05 -22.37 15.58
C SER A 26 19.68 -21.34 14.64
N ALA A 27 20.95 -21.55 14.25
CA ALA A 27 21.64 -20.68 13.30
C ALA A 27 20.95 -20.64 11.93
N ALA A 28 20.44 -21.78 11.44
CA ALA A 28 19.70 -21.85 10.18
C ALA A 28 18.39 -21.05 10.26
N TYR A 29 17.63 -21.20 11.35
CA TYR A 29 16.41 -20.43 11.59
C TYR A 29 16.67 -18.92 11.61
N ILE A 30 17.68 -18.48 12.36
CA ILE A 30 18.07 -17.07 12.49
C ILE A 30 18.49 -16.48 11.12
N ARG A 31 19.27 -17.22 10.33
CA ARG A 31 19.72 -16.76 9.00
C ARG A 31 18.57 -16.62 8.01
N ILE A 32 17.62 -17.55 7.99
CA ILE A 32 16.45 -17.42 7.12
C ILE A 32 15.58 -16.25 7.58
N SER A 33 15.33 -16.13 8.89
CA SER A 33 14.59 -14.98 9.43
C SER A 33 15.23 -13.65 9.03
N GLN A 34 16.55 -13.50 9.19
CA GLN A 34 17.30 -12.33 8.73
C GLN A 34 17.16 -12.09 7.23
N TYR A 35 17.33 -13.13 6.41
CA TYR A 35 17.21 -13.03 4.96
C TYR A 35 15.80 -12.55 4.54
N LEU A 36 14.76 -13.11 5.15
CA LEU A 36 13.37 -12.74 4.85
C LEU A 36 13.05 -11.31 5.31
N MET A 37 13.57 -10.88 6.46
CA MET A 37 13.40 -9.50 6.97
C MET A 37 14.10 -8.44 6.11
N HIS A 38 15.21 -8.79 5.43
CA HIS A 38 15.99 -7.85 4.61
C HIS A 38 15.75 -8.04 3.11
N ARG A 39 14.76 -8.85 2.71
CA ARG A 39 14.45 -9.09 1.31
C ARG A 39 13.81 -7.83 0.69
N SER A 40 14.31 -7.40 -0.47
CA SER A 40 13.73 -6.26 -1.19
C SER A 40 12.30 -6.56 -1.64
N SER A 41 11.46 -5.53 -1.69
CA SER A 41 10.08 -5.62 -2.21
C SER A 41 10.05 -6.17 -3.64
N SER A 42 10.95 -5.68 -4.51
CA SER A 42 11.12 -6.16 -5.89
C SER A 42 11.34 -7.67 -6.00
N SER A 43 12.10 -8.24 -5.06
CA SER A 43 12.37 -9.67 -5.04
C SER A 43 11.17 -10.50 -4.58
N SER A 44 10.32 -9.94 -3.72
CA SER A 44 9.10 -10.60 -3.21
C SER A 44 7.96 -10.64 -4.23
N GLU A 45 7.92 -9.69 -5.17
CA GLU A 45 6.92 -9.63 -6.24
C GLU A 45 7.10 -10.76 -7.28
N HIS A 46 8.35 -11.11 -7.61
CA HIS A 46 8.65 -12.08 -8.65
C HIS A 46 8.64 -13.54 -8.17
N ARG A 47 8.72 -13.76 -6.85
CA ARG A 47 8.76 -15.11 -6.26
C ARG A 47 8.08 -15.12 -4.89
N PRO A 48 6.81 -15.58 -4.82
CA PRO A 48 6.09 -15.69 -3.55
C PRO A 48 6.86 -16.62 -2.60
N LEU A 49 6.89 -16.25 -1.33
CA LEU A 49 7.49 -17.07 -0.28
C LEU A 49 6.48 -18.11 0.18
N SER A 50 6.89 -19.36 0.18
CA SER A 50 6.16 -20.47 0.81
C SER A 50 6.92 -20.91 2.05
N GLY A 51 6.31 -20.88 3.23
CA GLY A 51 6.98 -21.36 4.44
C GLY A 51 6.53 -20.62 5.71
N LEU A 52 7.33 -20.78 6.76
CA LEU A 52 7.13 -20.09 8.04
C LEU A 52 7.52 -18.62 7.92
N ASP A 53 6.78 -17.75 8.58
CA ASP A 53 7.09 -16.33 8.63
C ASP A 53 8.39 -16.07 9.43
N PRO A 54 9.05 -14.91 9.23
CA PRO A 54 10.33 -14.60 9.87
C PRO A 54 10.28 -14.60 11.39
N THR A 55 9.15 -14.22 11.98
CA THR A 55 8.95 -14.19 13.44
C THR A 55 8.89 -15.62 13.98
N THR A 56 8.09 -16.49 13.36
CA THR A 56 8.04 -17.91 13.72
C THR A 56 9.40 -18.59 13.60
N LEU A 57 10.17 -18.27 12.54
CA LEU A 57 11.55 -18.77 12.39
C LEU A 57 12.45 -18.27 13.54
N ALA A 58 12.37 -16.99 13.90
CA ALA A 58 13.15 -16.45 15.02
C ALA A 58 12.75 -17.06 16.37
N GLU A 59 11.46 -17.34 16.61
CA GLU A 59 10.98 -18.02 17.83
C GLU A 59 11.48 -19.47 17.92
N LEU A 60 11.47 -20.21 16.81
CA LEU A 60 12.06 -21.56 16.75
C LEU A 60 13.58 -21.52 16.98
N GLY A 61 14.26 -20.55 16.38
CA GLY A 61 15.68 -20.30 16.62
C GLY A 61 15.98 -19.99 18.09
N LEU A 62 15.13 -19.18 18.74
CA LEU A 62 15.24 -18.82 20.15
C LEU A 62 15.03 -20.04 21.05
N LYS A 63 14.04 -20.89 20.75
CA LYS A 63 13.76 -22.11 21.52
C LYS A 63 14.95 -23.06 21.54
N ASP A 64 15.58 -23.25 20.38
CA ASP A 64 16.78 -24.08 20.28
C ASP A 64 17.99 -23.45 20.96
N ALA A 65 18.18 -22.13 20.80
CA ALA A 65 19.26 -21.40 21.46
C ALA A 65 19.12 -21.40 23.00
N ALA A 66 17.90 -21.29 23.52
CA ALA A 66 17.62 -21.35 24.95
C ALA A 66 17.99 -22.71 25.53
N LYS A 67 17.56 -23.81 24.89
CA LYS A 67 17.97 -25.16 25.26
C LYS A 67 19.48 -25.36 25.15
N LEU A 68 20.11 -24.75 24.15
CA LEU A 68 21.55 -24.85 23.98
C LEU A 68 22.33 -24.12 25.08
N VAL A 69 21.81 -22.99 25.59
CA VAL A 69 22.39 -22.29 26.75
C VAL A 69 22.32 -23.17 28.01
N GLU A 70 21.22 -23.91 28.19
CA GLU A 70 21.09 -24.87 29.31
C GLU A 70 22.11 -26.02 29.22
N LEU A 71 22.43 -26.47 28.01
CA LEU A 71 23.35 -27.59 27.76
C LEU A 71 24.83 -27.19 27.69
N GLN A 72 25.14 -25.97 27.26
CA GLN A 72 26.50 -25.48 27.00
C GLN A 72 26.71 -24.05 27.52
N SER A 73 26.53 -23.85 28.83
CA SER A 73 26.68 -22.55 29.49
C SER A 73 28.10 -21.97 29.46
N SER A 74 29.12 -22.79 29.22
CA SER A 74 30.54 -22.40 29.14
C SER A 74 30.99 -21.92 27.76
N SER A 75 30.12 -21.97 26.74
CA SER A 75 30.43 -21.52 25.38
C SER A 75 29.74 -20.19 25.09
N VAL A 76 30.38 -19.36 24.26
CA VAL A 76 29.83 -18.06 23.80
C VAL A 76 28.73 -18.24 22.75
N LYS A 77 28.85 -19.28 21.90
CA LYS A 77 27.97 -19.51 20.74
C LYS A 77 26.47 -19.56 21.09
N PRO A 78 26.03 -20.22 22.18
CA PRO A 78 24.62 -20.28 22.56
C PRO A 78 24.06 -18.90 22.95
N TYR A 79 24.82 -18.08 23.67
CA TYR A 79 24.43 -16.71 24.03
C TYR A 79 24.32 -15.82 22.80
N LEU A 80 25.25 -15.95 21.85
CA LEU A 80 25.20 -15.20 20.59
C LEU A 80 23.99 -15.57 19.73
N LEU A 81 23.65 -16.87 19.64
CA LEU A 81 22.45 -17.32 18.92
C LEU A 81 21.17 -16.84 19.60
N LYS A 82 21.10 -16.95 20.94
CA LYS A 82 19.96 -16.48 21.74
C LYS A 82 19.76 -14.97 21.60
N ALA A 83 20.85 -14.19 21.67
CA ALA A 83 20.82 -12.76 21.47
C ALA A 83 20.34 -12.38 20.05
N ASN A 84 20.89 -13.00 19.00
CA ASN A 84 20.47 -12.72 17.63
C ASN A 84 19.00 -13.08 17.37
N ALA A 85 18.50 -14.17 17.96
CA ALA A 85 17.08 -14.52 17.88
C ALA A 85 16.20 -13.50 18.62
N LEU A 86 16.62 -13.02 19.80
CA LEU A 86 15.90 -11.98 20.54
C LEU A 86 15.89 -10.63 19.81
N LEU A 87 16.99 -10.29 19.12
CA LEU A 87 17.06 -9.09 18.28
C LEU A 87 16.10 -9.15 17.08
N LEU A 88 15.94 -10.32 16.46
CA LEU A 88 14.94 -10.52 15.39
C LEU A 88 13.49 -10.46 15.90
N LEU A 89 13.30 -10.68 17.19
CA LEU A 89 12.01 -10.56 17.88
C LEU A 89 11.82 -9.20 18.55
N GLU A 90 12.72 -8.25 18.30
CA GLU A 90 12.70 -6.89 18.86
C GLU A 90 12.69 -6.84 20.41
N LYS A 91 13.22 -7.89 21.05
CA LYS A 91 13.35 -7.97 22.52
C LYS A 91 14.73 -7.46 22.96
N TYR A 92 14.99 -6.18 22.75
CA TYR A 92 16.32 -5.57 22.92
C TYR A 92 16.85 -5.64 24.35
N ASP A 93 16.02 -5.39 25.37
CA ASP A 93 16.45 -5.43 26.77
C ASP A 93 16.88 -6.84 27.19
N VAL A 94 16.06 -7.84 26.86
CA VAL A 94 16.39 -9.24 27.13
C VAL A 94 17.61 -9.69 26.32
N ALA A 95 17.76 -9.19 25.08
CA ALA A 95 18.94 -9.46 24.27
C ALA A 95 20.21 -8.87 24.92
N ARG A 96 20.12 -7.64 25.45
CA ARG A 96 21.22 -6.97 26.17
C ARG A 96 21.66 -7.80 27.37
N ASP A 97 20.73 -8.25 28.21
CA ASP A 97 21.03 -9.08 29.39
C ASP A 97 21.71 -10.40 29.00
N VAL A 98 21.23 -11.04 27.93
CA VAL A 98 21.83 -12.28 27.40
C VAL A 98 23.24 -12.04 26.85
N ILE A 99 23.48 -10.90 26.18
CA ILE A 99 24.81 -10.54 25.67
C ILE A 99 25.78 -10.28 26.83
N LEU A 100 25.33 -9.53 27.86
CA LEU A 100 26.13 -9.29 29.07
C LEU A 100 26.45 -10.59 29.80
N SER A 101 25.48 -11.50 29.90
CA SER A 101 25.69 -12.85 30.47
C SER A 101 26.73 -13.64 29.65
N GLY A 102 26.70 -13.54 28.32
CA GLY A 102 27.69 -14.18 27.45
C GLY A 102 29.09 -13.56 27.55
N LEU A 103 29.19 -12.24 27.77
CA LEU A 103 30.45 -11.54 27.98
C LEU A 103 31.09 -11.85 29.35
N GLN A 104 30.30 -12.31 30.33
CA GLN A 104 30.85 -12.86 31.57
C GLN A 104 31.56 -14.21 31.35
N VAL A 105 31.15 -14.97 30.32
CA VAL A 105 31.79 -16.24 29.93
C VAL A 105 33.08 -16.01 29.14
N ASP A 106 33.07 -15.05 28.22
CA ASP A 106 34.27 -14.59 27.49
C ASP A 106 34.24 -13.07 27.30
N PRO A 107 34.97 -12.31 28.13
CA PRO A 107 35.04 -10.86 28.03
C PRO A 107 35.63 -10.36 26.70
N PHE A 108 36.42 -11.17 25.99
CA PHE A 108 37.14 -10.78 24.78
C PHE A 108 36.43 -11.18 23.48
N SER A 109 35.20 -11.70 23.57
CA SER A 109 34.45 -12.08 22.38
C SER A 109 34.06 -10.87 21.52
N ASN A 110 34.74 -10.73 20.36
CA ASN A 110 34.44 -9.68 19.39
C ASN A 110 32.99 -9.75 18.89
N SER A 111 32.46 -10.94 18.64
CA SER A 111 31.09 -11.12 18.13
C SER A 111 30.02 -10.65 19.13
N LEU A 112 30.21 -10.87 20.44
CA LEU A 112 29.28 -10.36 21.46
C LEU A 112 29.41 -8.85 21.66
N ARG A 113 30.63 -8.30 21.62
CA ARG A 113 30.86 -6.85 21.70
C ARG A 113 30.24 -6.11 20.52
N GLU A 114 30.38 -6.63 19.30
CA GLU A 114 29.71 -6.10 18.11
C GLU A 114 28.18 -6.19 18.24
N CYS A 115 27.67 -7.31 18.76
CA CYS A 115 26.24 -7.48 19.03
C CYS A 115 25.74 -6.44 20.04
N LEU A 116 26.48 -6.20 21.13
CA LEU A 116 26.16 -5.21 22.15
C LEU A 116 26.13 -3.80 21.55
N GLN A 117 27.14 -3.42 20.76
CA GLN A 117 27.17 -2.12 20.07
C GLN A 117 25.98 -1.95 19.12
N ARG A 118 25.52 -3.02 18.44
CA ARG A 118 24.31 -2.97 17.60
C ARG A 118 23.06 -2.69 18.44
N VAL A 119 22.92 -3.35 19.60
CA VAL A 119 21.79 -3.12 20.53
C VAL A 119 21.82 -1.69 21.07
N GLU A 120 22.99 -1.20 21.45
CA GLU A 120 23.17 0.14 22.01
C GLU A 120 22.93 1.23 20.98
N ARG A 121 23.32 1.04 19.71
CA ARG A 121 22.99 1.99 18.63
C ARG A 121 21.49 2.10 18.37
N VAL A 122 20.76 0.99 18.45
CA VAL A 122 19.29 0.99 18.32
C VAL A 122 18.64 1.65 19.55
N SER A 123 19.22 1.44 20.73
CA SER A 123 18.76 2.08 21.98
C SER A 123 19.06 3.59 22.01
N SER A 124 20.19 4.03 21.44
CA SER A 124 20.59 5.44 21.39
C SER A 124 20.00 6.21 20.22
N SER A 125 19.60 5.54 19.12
CA SER A 125 18.74 6.17 18.11
C SER A 125 17.33 6.50 18.62
N SER A 126 16.97 6.00 19.81
CA SER A 126 15.75 6.32 20.53
C SER A 126 15.93 7.47 21.54
N THR A 127 17.17 7.91 21.79
CA THR A 127 17.49 8.98 22.73
C THR A 127 18.44 10.00 22.10
N GLY A 128 17.88 10.96 21.36
CA GLY A 128 18.68 12.09 20.88
C GLY A 128 18.02 13.02 19.87
N ARG A 129 17.09 13.86 20.32
CA ARG A 129 16.89 15.25 19.84
C ARG A 129 16.14 16.06 20.89
N SER A 130 16.85 16.90 21.64
CA SER A 130 16.60 18.36 21.74
C SER A 130 17.24 18.94 23.00
N THR A 131 18.17 19.88 22.79
CA THR A 131 18.48 20.94 23.74
C THR A 131 17.42 22.02 23.64
N HIS A 132 16.49 22.07 24.60
CA HIS A 132 15.90 23.30 25.13
C HIS A 132 15.11 22.96 26.41
N ILE A 133 15.37 23.69 27.49
CA ILE A 133 14.77 23.46 28.81
C ILE A 133 13.28 23.83 28.76
N GLN A 134 12.43 22.80 28.76
CA GLN A 134 11.01 22.80 29.11
C GLN A 134 10.72 21.55 29.97
N PRO A 135 9.73 21.57 30.87
CA PRO A 135 9.56 20.55 31.91
C PRO A 135 9.39 19.14 31.32
N GLU A 136 10.03 18.15 31.94
CA GLU A 136 10.09 16.76 31.50
C GLU A 136 8.71 16.20 31.13
N ARG A 137 8.53 15.86 29.85
CA ARG A 137 7.38 15.13 29.36
C ARG A 137 7.56 13.65 29.72
N ASN A 138 6.67 13.12 30.56
CA ASN A 138 6.51 11.67 30.68
C ASN A 138 5.86 11.13 29.40
N ASP A 139 6.28 9.94 28.96
CA ASP A 139 5.78 9.25 27.76
C ASP A 139 4.33 8.74 27.88
N ASP A 140 3.59 9.19 28.91
CA ASP A 140 2.22 8.77 29.23
C ASP A 140 1.20 9.10 28.11
N PHE A 141 1.54 10.04 27.24
CA PHE A 141 0.71 10.48 26.11
C PHE A 141 1.26 10.03 24.76
N ASP A 142 2.15 9.05 24.74
CA ASP A 142 2.81 8.59 23.54
C ASP A 142 2.07 7.39 22.94
N CYS A 143 1.91 7.44 21.63
CA CYS A 143 1.37 6.32 20.89
C CYS A 143 2.43 5.23 20.80
N THR A 144 2.18 4.04 21.34
CA THR A 144 3.15 2.92 21.31
C THR A 144 3.43 2.34 19.92
N LEU A 145 2.72 2.81 18.89
CA LEU A 145 2.93 2.39 17.49
C LEU A 145 3.87 3.32 16.73
N CYS A 146 3.75 4.63 16.93
CA CYS A 146 4.60 5.62 16.26
C CYS A 146 5.62 6.27 17.18
N LEU A 147 5.56 5.99 18.50
CA LEU A 147 6.44 6.53 19.54
C LEU A 147 6.50 8.06 19.54
N LYS A 148 5.35 8.68 19.25
CA LYS A 148 5.15 10.13 19.22
C LYS A 148 3.90 10.47 20.02
N LEU A 149 3.74 11.75 20.36
CA LEU A 149 2.53 12.27 20.99
C LEU A 149 1.26 11.81 20.25
N LEU A 150 0.30 11.32 21.01
CA LEU A 150 -0.99 10.87 20.53
C LEU A 150 -1.70 11.99 19.74
N TYR A 151 -1.93 11.73 18.46
CA TYR A 151 -2.71 12.59 17.57
C TYR A 151 -4.04 11.93 17.25
N GLU A 152 -5.14 12.65 17.47
CA GLU A 152 -6.49 12.08 17.44
C GLU A 152 -6.60 10.75 18.18
N PRO A 153 -6.33 10.74 19.51
CA PRO A 153 -6.27 9.52 20.29
C PRO A 153 -7.58 8.74 20.22
N VAL A 154 -7.50 7.44 20.04
CA VAL A 154 -8.62 6.50 20.14
C VAL A 154 -8.32 5.50 21.24
N THR A 155 -9.32 5.19 22.06
CA THR A 155 -9.21 4.21 23.14
C THR A 155 -9.98 2.95 22.76
N THR A 156 -9.26 1.85 22.71
CA THR A 156 -9.82 0.52 22.40
C THR A 156 -10.65 -0.02 23.56
N PRO A 157 -11.59 -0.95 23.33
CA PRO A 157 -12.37 -1.59 24.41
C PRO A 157 -11.53 -2.28 25.49
N CYS A 158 -10.29 -2.68 25.18
CA CYS A 158 -9.36 -3.24 26.16
C CYS A 158 -8.56 -2.17 26.94
N GLY A 159 -8.91 -0.89 26.81
CA GLY A 159 -8.35 0.22 27.59
C GLY A 159 -7.08 0.87 27.02
N HIS A 160 -6.51 0.34 25.94
CA HIS A 160 -5.29 0.88 25.34
C HIS A 160 -5.60 2.02 24.36
N SER A 161 -4.75 3.05 24.35
CA SER A 161 -4.92 4.24 23.51
C SER A 161 -3.83 4.38 22.46
N PHE A 162 -4.21 4.79 21.25
CA PHE A 162 -3.31 4.93 20.10
C PHE A 162 -3.72 6.15 19.27
N CYS A 163 -2.85 6.63 18.37
CA CYS A 163 -3.31 7.52 17.29
C CYS A 163 -4.36 6.78 16.45
N ARG A 164 -5.43 7.48 16.05
CA ARG A 164 -6.48 6.93 15.19
C ARG A 164 -5.91 6.23 13.95
N SER A 165 -5.04 6.94 13.22
CA SER A 165 -4.39 6.42 12.01
C SER A 165 -3.53 5.19 12.30
N CYS A 166 -2.71 5.21 13.35
CA CYS A 166 -1.84 4.11 13.72
C CYS A 166 -2.62 2.83 14.07
N LEU A 167 -3.70 2.94 14.86
CA LEU A 167 -4.52 1.78 15.22
C LEU A 167 -5.12 1.13 13.96
N PHE A 168 -5.75 1.92 13.09
CA PHE A 168 -6.39 1.36 11.89
C PHE A 168 -5.38 0.82 10.86
N GLN A 169 -4.18 1.41 10.78
CA GLN A 169 -3.09 0.86 9.99
C GLN A 169 -2.61 -0.49 10.53
N SER A 170 -2.50 -0.65 11.86
CA SER A 170 -2.20 -1.95 12.46
C SER A 170 -3.33 -2.96 12.21
N MET A 171 -4.58 -2.51 12.30
CA MET A 171 -5.76 -3.34 12.06
C MET A 171 -5.90 -3.82 10.62
N ASP A 172 -5.17 -3.25 9.66
CA ASP A 172 -5.13 -3.76 8.28
C ASP A 172 -4.49 -5.14 8.16
N ARG A 173 -3.66 -5.52 9.13
CA ARG A 173 -3.01 -6.83 9.20
C ARG A 173 -3.77 -7.81 10.12
N GLY A 174 -4.69 -7.31 10.94
CA GLY A 174 -5.51 -8.12 11.83
C GLY A 174 -6.25 -7.31 12.87
N ASN A 175 -7.46 -7.74 13.23
CA ASN A 175 -8.35 -7.04 14.17
C ASN A 175 -7.99 -7.27 15.65
N ARG A 176 -6.72 -7.08 16.02
CA ARG A 176 -6.22 -7.27 17.40
C ARG A 176 -5.59 -5.99 17.93
N CYS A 177 -5.70 -5.80 19.24
CA CYS A 177 -5.00 -4.72 19.93
C CYS A 177 -3.48 -4.93 19.78
N PRO A 178 -2.72 -3.94 19.33
CA PRO A 178 -1.27 -4.08 19.17
C PRO A 178 -0.52 -4.33 20.48
N LEU A 179 -1.08 -3.88 21.61
CA LEU A 179 -0.46 -4.04 22.93
C LEU A 179 -0.82 -5.37 23.61
N CYS A 180 -2.12 -5.65 23.79
CA CYS A 180 -2.57 -6.82 24.55
C CYS A 180 -3.12 -7.96 23.69
N ARG A 181 -3.14 -7.82 22.36
CA ARG A 181 -3.63 -8.83 21.39
C ARG A 181 -5.11 -9.21 21.49
N THR A 182 -5.87 -8.54 22.37
CA THR A 182 -7.33 -8.66 22.47
C THR A 182 -7.98 -8.39 21.12
N VAL A 183 -8.93 -9.22 20.72
CA VAL A 183 -9.68 -9.03 19.47
C VAL A 183 -10.54 -7.77 19.60
N LEU A 184 -10.40 -6.86 18.64
CA LEU A 184 -11.10 -5.59 18.59
C LEU A 184 -12.23 -5.68 17.55
N LEU A 185 -13.48 -5.64 18.02
CA LEU A 185 -14.67 -5.56 17.18
C LEU A 185 -15.07 -4.09 16.95
N ILE A 186 -14.12 -3.32 16.39
CA ILE A 186 -14.29 -1.89 16.16
C ILE A 186 -13.97 -1.55 14.71
N SER A 187 -14.50 -0.43 14.24
CA SER A 187 -14.31 0.11 12.90
C SER A 187 -14.06 1.62 12.99
N PRO A 188 -13.60 2.28 11.91
CA PRO A 188 -13.45 3.74 11.88
C PRO A 188 -14.72 4.49 12.27
N ARG A 189 -15.90 3.91 12.04
CA ARG A 189 -17.20 4.51 12.41
C ARG A 189 -17.58 4.30 13.88
N THR A 190 -17.15 3.20 14.49
CA THR A 190 -17.55 2.84 15.87
C THR A 190 -16.51 3.25 16.91
N CYS A 191 -15.24 3.40 16.51
CA CYS A 191 -14.18 3.89 17.37
C CYS A 191 -14.03 5.41 17.19
N SER A 192 -14.64 6.18 18.07
CA SER A 192 -14.55 7.63 18.10
C SER A 192 -13.25 8.11 18.75
N ILE A 193 -12.82 9.32 18.38
CA ILE A 193 -11.70 10.00 19.04
C ILE A 193 -12.06 10.22 20.52
N SER A 194 -11.14 9.89 21.42
CA SER A 194 -11.23 10.19 22.85
C SER A 194 -11.08 11.70 23.04
N VAL A 195 -12.21 12.39 23.13
CA VAL A 195 -12.27 13.85 23.30
C VAL A 195 -11.50 14.28 24.55
N THR A 196 -11.65 13.55 25.66
CA THR A 196 -10.95 13.84 26.92
C THR A 196 -9.43 13.79 26.76
N LEU A 197 -8.89 12.71 26.17
CA LEU A 197 -7.45 12.60 25.93
C LEU A 197 -6.97 13.70 24.98
N LYS A 198 -7.70 13.95 23.89
CA LYS A 198 -7.39 15.03 22.95
C LYS A 198 -7.32 16.39 23.66
N SER A 199 -8.30 16.73 24.50
CA SER A 199 -8.33 18.01 25.22
C SER A 199 -7.20 18.15 26.23
N ILE A 200 -6.87 17.08 26.97
CA ILE A 200 -5.74 17.07 27.91
C ILE A 200 -4.42 17.29 27.16
N ILE A 201 -4.21 16.54 26.07
CA ILE A 201 -3.00 16.63 25.26
C ILE A 201 -2.86 18.03 24.64
N GLN A 202 -3.92 18.55 24.00
CA GLN A 202 -3.89 19.87 23.37
C GLN A 202 -3.63 21.01 24.36
N LYS A 203 -4.10 20.87 25.61
CA LYS A 203 -3.89 21.86 26.66
C LYS A 203 -2.46 21.82 27.21
N ASN A 204 -1.90 20.63 27.39
CA ASN A 204 -0.60 20.44 28.04
C ASN A 204 0.58 20.47 27.04
N PHE A 205 0.36 20.07 25.78
CA PHE A 205 1.37 19.90 24.73
C PHE A 205 0.90 20.55 23.42
N SER A 206 0.52 21.82 23.47
CA SER A 206 -0.11 22.51 22.32
C SER A 206 0.78 22.60 21.09
N GLU A 207 2.07 22.89 21.27
CA GLU A 207 3.04 23.02 20.18
C GLU A 207 3.30 21.66 19.52
N GLU A 208 3.64 20.64 20.31
CA GLU A 208 3.86 19.28 19.81
C GLU A 208 2.61 18.71 19.13
N TYR A 209 1.40 18.96 19.67
CA TYR A 209 0.17 18.52 19.02
C TYR A 209 -0.06 19.23 17.67
N ALA A 210 0.34 20.49 17.55
CA ALA A 210 0.28 21.23 16.29
C ALA A 210 1.27 20.66 15.25
N GLU A 211 2.48 20.26 15.68
CA GLU A 211 3.44 19.57 14.81
C GLU A 211 2.88 18.24 14.31
N ARG A 212 2.27 17.45 15.21
CA ARG A 212 1.62 16.19 14.84
C ARG A 212 0.47 16.38 13.86
N LYS A 213 -0.29 17.46 14.03
CA LYS A 213 -1.33 17.87 13.06
C LYS A 213 -0.71 18.17 11.70
N GLN A 214 0.35 18.98 11.65
CA GLN A 214 1.02 19.34 10.40
C GLN A 214 1.62 18.11 9.69
N GLU A 215 2.19 17.17 10.44
CA GLU A 215 2.68 15.90 9.90
C GLU A 215 1.54 15.11 9.24
N ASN A 216 0.40 14.99 9.93
CA ASN A 216 -0.77 14.30 9.38
C ASN A 216 -1.34 15.01 8.15
N ASP A 217 -1.49 16.33 8.21
CA ASP A 217 -2.02 17.14 7.11
C ASP A 217 -1.13 17.03 5.87
N SER A 218 0.19 16.88 6.05
CA SER A 218 1.16 16.68 4.95
C SER A 218 1.03 15.29 4.28
N LEU A 219 0.56 14.28 5.01
CA LEU A 219 0.31 12.93 4.48
C LEU A 219 -1.04 12.82 3.76
N VAL A 220 -2.02 13.61 4.17
CA VAL A 220 -3.37 13.65 3.59
C VAL A 220 -3.43 14.61 2.39
N ASN A 221 -2.74 15.74 2.47
CA ASN A 221 -2.70 16.80 1.45
C ASN A 221 -1.33 16.87 0.78
N ILE A 222 -1.04 15.89 -0.07
CA ILE A 222 0.29 15.69 -0.69
C ILE A 222 0.63 16.80 -1.71
N GLY A 223 -0.35 17.61 -2.14
CA GLY A 223 -0.18 18.70 -3.09
C GLY A 223 -1.01 18.52 -4.36
N VAL A 224 -0.98 19.50 -5.26
CA VAL A 224 -1.79 19.49 -6.50
C VAL A 224 -1.18 18.59 -7.56
N ASP A 225 0.15 18.50 -7.63
CA ASP A 225 0.88 17.76 -8.66
C ASP A 225 1.43 16.43 -8.15
N MET A 226 0.86 15.94 -7.05
CA MET A 226 1.32 14.77 -6.32
C MET A 226 0.18 13.79 -6.18
N LEU A 227 0.40 12.56 -6.65
CA LEU A 227 -0.68 11.60 -6.80
C LEU A 227 -0.28 10.22 -6.26
N PRO A 228 -0.99 9.68 -5.25
CA PRO A 228 -0.90 8.27 -4.89
C PRO A 228 -1.31 7.41 -6.08
N LEU A 229 -0.56 6.34 -6.34
CA LEU A 229 -0.75 5.48 -7.51
C LEU A 229 -1.25 4.10 -7.12
N PHE A 230 -2.37 3.70 -7.75
CA PHE A 230 -2.87 2.35 -7.77
C PHE A 230 -2.40 1.65 -9.06
N VAL A 231 -1.53 0.67 -8.90
CA VAL A 231 -0.86 0.00 -10.03
C VAL A 231 -1.61 -1.27 -10.40
N MET A 232 -2.41 -1.23 -11.47
CA MET A 232 -3.22 -2.40 -11.88
C MET A 232 -3.58 -2.42 -13.37
N ASP A 233 -4.36 -1.44 -13.85
CA ASP A 233 -4.87 -1.39 -15.24
C ASP A 233 -4.87 0.06 -15.74
N VAL A 234 -4.98 0.22 -17.06
CA VAL A 234 -5.08 1.50 -17.75
C VAL A 234 -6.55 1.93 -17.76
N VAL A 235 -6.81 3.04 -17.08
CA VAL A 235 -8.13 3.69 -17.02
C VAL A 235 -8.13 4.89 -17.96
N LEU A 236 -9.22 5.06 -18.70
CA LEU A 236 -9.45 6.24 -19.52
C LEU A 236 -10.31 7.28 -18.77
N PRO A 237 -10.16 8.58 -19.07
CA PRO A 237 -11.11 9.59 -18.63
C PRO A 237 -12.57 9.20 -18.95
N CYS A 238 -13.50 9.56 -18.07
CA CYS A 238 -14.93 9.21 -18.11
C CYS A 238 -15.25 7.72 -17.88
N GLN A 239 -14.26 6.84 -17.73
CA GLN A 239 -14.50 5.44 -17.42
C GLN A 239 -14.88 5.27 -15.94
N ARG A 240 -15.95 4.53 -15.66
CA ARG A 240 -16.37 4.14 -14.30
C ARG A 240 -16.34 2.64 -14.10
N PHE A 241 -15.87 2.19 -12.94
CA PHE A 241 -15.95 0.80 -12.53
C PHE A 241 -15.66 0.59 -11.03
N PRO A 242 -16.17 -0.50 -10.44
CA PRO A 242 -15.87 -0.85 -9.05
C PRO A 242 -14.50 -1.48 -8.86
N LEU A 243 -13.94 -1.26 -7.67
CA LEU A 243 -12.75 -1.95 -7.17
C LEU A 243 -12.96 -2.50 -5.75
N ASN A 244 -12.44 -3.70 -5.52
CA ASN A 244 -12.32 -4.27 -4.18
C ASN A 244 -10.88 -4.14 -3.69
N ILE A 245 -10.69 -3.30 -2.68
CA ILE A 245 -9.40 -2.98 -2.10
C ILE A 245 -9.17 -3.87 -0.89
N PHE A 246 -8.36 -4.91 -1.10
CA PHE A 246 -8.03 -5.88 -0.06
C PHE A 246 -6.58 -5.79 0.45
N GLU A 247 -5.65 -5.29 -0.37
CA GLU A 247 -4.24 -5.19 0.02
C GLU A 247 -4.03 -4.11 1.11
N PRO A 248 -3.33 -4.43 2.22
CA PRO A 248 -3.09 -3.49 3.33
C PRO A 248 -2.53 -2.13 2.92
N ARG A 249 -1.59 -2.10 1.96
CA ARG A 249 -1.00 -0.84 1.45
C ARG A 249 -2.05 0.08 0.80
N TYR A 250 -2.96 -0.49 0.01
CA TYR A 250 -4.00 0.28 -0.67
C TYR A 250 -5.16 0.61 0.26
N ARG A 251 -5.42 -0.20 1.30
CA ARG A 251 -6.35 0.17 2.38
C ARG A 251 -5.90 1.44 3.11
N LEU A 252 -4.61 1.53 3.43
CA LEU A 252 -4.02 2.75 3.99
C LEU A 252 -4.15 3.93 3.02
N MET A 253 -3.78 3.72 1.75
CA MET A 253 -3.89 4.72 0.70
C MET A 253 -5.32 5.28 0.57
N VAL A 254 -6.33 4.40 0.47
CA VAL A 254 -7.74 4.80 0.37
C VAL A 254 -8.19 5.59 1.58
N ARG A 255 -7.82 5.20 2.81
CA ARG A 255 -8.16 5.99 4.01
C ARG A 255 -7.62 7.41 3.93
N ARG A 256 -6.34 7.59 3.57
CA ARG A 256 -5.72 8.93 3.44
C ARG A 256 -6.40 9.76 2.37
N ILE A 257 -6.73 9.14 1.24
CA ILE A 257 -7.35 9.81 0.10
C ILE A 257 -8.79 10.24 0.41
N MET A 258 -9.54 9.41 1.14
CA MET A 258 -10.89 9.73 1.62
C MET A 258 -10.91 10.77 2.75
N GLU A 259 -9.80 10.98 3.46
CA GLU A 259 -9.63 12.10 4.39
C GLU A 259 -9.22 13.40 3.65
N GLY A 260 -8.66 13.26 2.45
CA GLY A 260 -8.16 14.36 1.62
C GLY A 260 -9.07 14.68 0.43
N ASN A 261 -8.51 14.60 -0.77
CA ASN A 261 -9.16 15.10 -1.99
C ASN A 261 -9.88 14.02 -2.83
N HIS A 262 -9.98 12.79 -2.33
CA HIS A 262 -10.65 11.65 -2.96
C HIS A 262 -10.05 11.22 -4.32
N ARG A 263 -8.84 11.66 -4.66
CA ARG A 263 -8.19 11.40 -5.95
C ARG A 263 -6.96 10.51 -5.83
N MET A 264 -6.80 9.61 -6.81
CA MET A 264 -5.63 8.75 -6.98
C MET A 264 -5.29 8.59 -8.46
N GLY A 265 -4.12 8.06 -8.77
CA GLY A 265 -3.69 7.78 -10.14
C GLY A 265 -3.79 6.30 -10.45
N MET A 266 -4.40 5.97 -11.58
CA MET A 266 -4.37 4.62 -12.15
C MET A 266 -3.26 4.53 -13.19
N VAL A 267 -2.38 3.56 -13.03
CA VAL A 267 -1.22 3.33 -13.89
C VAL A 267 -0.92 1.84 -14.00
N ILE A 268 -0.17 1.45 -15.02
CA ILE A 268 0.35 0.09 -15.16
C ILE A 268 1.87 0.08 -15.06
N ILE A 269 2.43 -1.11 -14.86
CA ILE A 269 3.85 -1.35 -15.14
C ILE A 269 3.96 -1.67 -16.62
N ASP A 270 4.84 -0.95 -17.31
CA ASP A 270 5.19 -1.28 -18.68
C ASP A 270 6.02 -2.57 -18.68
N ALA A 271 5.48 -3.63 -19.26
CA ALA A 271 6.11 -4.94 -19.30
C ALA A 271 7.47 -4.93 -20.02
N SER A 272 7.72 -3.97 -20.91
CA SER A 272 8.99 -3.87 -21.65
C SER A 272 10.12 -3.27 -20.79
N THR A 273 9.79 -2.34 -19.88
CA THR A 273 10.77 -1.64 -19.05
C THR A 273 10.79 -2.11 -17.60
N GLY A 274 9.75 -2.84 -17.16
CA GLY A 274 9.54 -3.19 -15.75
C GLY A 274 9.29 -1.97 -14.85
N SER A 275 9.07 -0.80 -15.44
CA SER A 275 8.87 0.47 -14.73
C SER A 275 7.43 0.97 -14.88
N LEU A 276 7.04 1.94 -14.05
CA LEU A 276 5.72 2.56 -14.19
C LEU A 276 5.58 3.18 -15.58
N ALA A 277 4.40 3.01 -16.18
CA ALA A 277 4.06 3.66 -17.42
C ALA A 277 4.14 5.18 -17.27
N GLU A 278 4.63 5.83 -18.33
CA GLU A 278 4.80 7.27 -18.38
C GLU A 278 3.47 8.03 -18.33
N PHE A 279 2.37 7.44 -18.78
CA PHE A 279 1.05 8.06 -18.81
C PHE A 279 0.09 7.28 -17.91
N GLY A 280 -0.78 8.01 -17.21
CA GLY A 280 -1.84 7.45 -16.39
C GLY A 280 -3.09 8.34 -16.38
N CYS A 281 -4.09 7.92 -15.61
CA CYS A 281 -5.33 8.67 -15.44
C CYS A 281 -5.59 8.93 -13.96
N GLU A 282 -5.82 10.19 -13.61
CA GLU A 282 -6.37 10.55 -12.31
C GLU A 282 -7.80 10.03 -12.25
N VAL A 283 -8.10 9.29 -11.21
CA VAL A 283 -9.44 8.80 -10.88
C VAL A 283 -9.89 9.39 -9.56
N GLU A 284 -11.19 9.64 -9.46
CA GLU A 284 -11.84 10.08 -8.22
C GLU A 284 -12.69 8.94 -7.67
N ILE A 285 -12.64 8.73 -6.35
CA ILE A 285 -13.50 7.79 -5.65
C ILE A 285 -14.87 8.44 -5.48
N THR A 286 -15.88 7.94 -6.20
CA THR A 286 -17.25 8.47 -6.15
C THR A 286 -18.08 7.83 -5.04
N GLU A 287 -17.84 6.56 -4.75
CA GLU A 287 -18.49 5.82 -3.64
C GLU A 287 -17.45 4.98 -2.90
N CYS A 288 -17.59 4.87 -1.58
CA CYS A 288 -16.65 4.14 -0.73
C CYS A 288 -17.36 3.44 0.43
N GLU A 289 -17.40 2.11 0.36
CA GLU A 289 -18.00 1.22 1.35
C GLU A 289 -16.90 0.44 2.09
N PRO A 290 -16.54 0.82 3.33
CA PRO A 290 -15.65 0.01 4.16
C PRO A 290 -16.38 -1.24 4.67
N LEU A 291 -15.71 -2.38 4.55
CA LEU A 291 -16.18 -3.69 4.97
C LEU A 291 -15.72 -4.01 6.42
N PRO A 292 -16.37 -4.95 7.13
CA PRO A 292 -16.05 -5.27 8.53
C PRO A 292 -14.63 -5.80 8.76
N ASP A 293 -14.00 -6.40 7.74
CA ASP A 293 -12.60 -6.84 7.76
C ASP A 293 -11.59 -5.73 7.38
N GLY A 294 -12.12 -4.52 7.18
CA GLY A 294 -11.41 -3.30 6.80
C GLY A 294 -10.97 -3.22 5.34
N ARG A 295 -11.43 -4.14 4.49
CA ARG A 295 -11.39 -3.95 3.03
C ARG A 295 -12.31 -2.81 2.61
N PHE A 296 -12.16 -2.31 1.39
CA PHE A 296 -13.07 -1.32 0.82
C PHE A 296 -13.65 -1.83 -0.49
N TYR A 297 -14.94 -1.63 -0.70
CA TYR A 297 -15.53 -1.60 -2.02
C TYR A 297 -15.65 -0.13 -2.44
N ILE A 298 -15.06 0.24 -3.57
CA ILE A 298 -15.07 1.61 -4.07
C ILE A 298 -15.58 1.65 -5.50
N GLU A 299 -16.31 2.70 -5.86
CA GLU A 299 -16.58 3.07 -7.25
C GLU A 299 -15.67 4.23 -7.62
N ILE A 300 -15.03 4.13 -8.79
CA ILE A 300 -14.09 5.16 -9.26
C ILE A 300 -14.50 5.69 -10.63
N GLU A 301 -14.19 6.96 -10.89
CA GLU A 301 -14.37 7.60 -12.20
C GLU A 301 -13.06 8.24 -12.68
N GLY A 302 -12.65 7.92 -13.91
CA GLY A 302 -11.54 8.60 -14.59
C GLY A 302 -11.85 10.07 -14.88
N ARG A 303 -10.96 10.97 -14.48
CA ARG A 303 -11.13 12.42 -14.63
C ARG A 303 -10.26 13.00 -15.73
N ARG A 304 -8.94 12.99 -15.54
CA ARG A 304 -7.98 13.61 -16.46
C ARG A 304 -6.69 12.80 -16.53
N ARG A 305 -5.87 13.10 -17.53
CA ARG A 305 -4.62 12.40 -17.77
C ARG A 305 -3.46 13.10 -17.10
N PHE A 306 -2.45 12.32 -16.77
CA PHE A 306 -1.20 12.84 -16.27
C PHE A 306 -0.02 12.10 -16.89
N ARG A 307 1.14 12.77 -16.90
CA ARG A 307 2.44 12.20 -17.19
C ARG A 307 3.19 12.02 -15.87
N ASN A 308 3.72 10.82 -15.63
CA ASN A 308 4.55 10.52 -14.48
C ASN A 308 5.95 11.09 -14.70
N LEU A 309 6.37 12.05 -13.86
CA LEU A 309 7.70 12.64 -13.93
C LEU A 309 8.71 11.83 -13.10
N ARG A 310 8.33 11.53 -11.85
CA ARG A 310 9.10 10.68 -10.94
C ARG A 310 8.17 10.03 -9.92
N SER A 311 8.60 8.89 -9.39
CA SER A 311 7.83 8.15 -8.38
C SER A 311 8.72 7.54 -7.31
N TRP A 312 8.18 7.36 -6.10
CA TRP A 312 8.84 6.73 -4.96
C TRP A 312 7.87 5.83 -4.20
N ASP A 313 8.40 5.05 -3.27
CA ASP A 313 7.59 4.28 -2.32
C ASP A 313 7.30 5.13 -1.09
N GLN A 314 6.03 5.13 -0.66
CA GLN A 314 5.59 5.77 0.57
C GLN A 314 4.61 4.82 1.27
N ASP A 315 5.01 4.31 2.44
CA ASP A 315 4.21 3.39 3.25
C ASP A 315 3.72 2.14 2.48
N GLY A 316 4.51 1.68 1.50
CA GLY A 316 4.25 0.49 0.71
C GLY A 316 3.40 0.69 -0.54
N TYR A 317 2.91 1.90 -0.83
CA TYR A 317 2.30 2.24 -2.13
C TYR A 317 3.13 3.30 -2.87
N ARG A 318 2.92 3.42 -4.18
CA ARG A 318 3.67 4.39 -5.01
C ARG A 318 3.03 5.76 -4.92
N VAL A 319 3.85 6.80 -4.82
CA VAL A 319 3.44 8.20 -5.01
C VAL A 319 4.26 8.76 -6.15
N ALA A 320 3.64 9.56 -7.01
CA ALA A 320 4.32 10.21 -8.11
C ALA A 320 4.10 11.72 -8.11
N GLU A 321 5.13 12.43 -8.56
CA GLU A 321 5.01 13.78 -9.07
C GLU A 321 4.58 13.70 -10.53
N VAL A 322 3.57 14.48 -10.89
CA VAL A 322 2.88 14.35 -12.16
C VAL A 322 2.74 15.69 -12.89
N GLU A 323 2.75 15.63 -14.22
CA GLU A 323 2.42 16.76 -15.08
C GLU A 323 1.04 16.53 -15.71
N TRP A 324 0.16 17.53 -15.63
CA TRP A 324 -1.18 17.46 -16.20
C TRP A 324 -1.16 17.66 -17.71
N ILE A 325 -1.82 16.76 -18.44
CA ILE A 325 -1.83 16.80 -19.91
C ILE A 325 -3.15 17.38 -20.40
N GLN A 326 -3.06 18.35 -21.30
CA GLN A 326 -4.19 18.94 -22.01
C GLN A 326 -4.07 18.67 -23.52
N ASP A 327 -5.21 18.51 -24.18
CA ASP A 327 -5.29 18.41 -25.63
C ASP A 327 -4.94 19.73 -26.33
N ILE A 328 -4.49 19.58 -27.58
CA ILE A 328 -4.25 20.71 -28.47
C ILE A 328 -5.57 20.99 -29.17
N MET A 329 -6.29 22.02 -28.73
CA MET A 329 -7.56 22.43 -29.33
C MET A 329 -7.33 23.37 -30.52
N PRO A 330 -8.01 23.16 -31.66
CA PRO A 330 -8.05 24.15 -32.73
C PRO A 330 -8.63 25.48 -32.20
N PRO A 331 -8.11 26.64 -32.63
CA PRO A 331 -8.61 27.94 -32.18
C PRO A 331 -10.11 28.15 -32.50
N GLU A 332 -10.79 28.94 -31.68
CA GLU A 332 -12.21 29.26 -31.90
C GLU A 332 -12.43 30.00 -33.23
N GLY A 333 -13.52 29.66 -33.93
CA GLY A 333 -13.88 30.25 -35.23
C GLY A 333 -13.05 29.75 -36.41
N THR A 334 -12.17 28.76 -36.22
CA THR A 334 -11.45 28.12 -37.33
C THR A 334 -12.29 27.01 -37.96
N LYS A 335 -12.07 26.76 -39.26
CA LYS A 335 -12.69 25.63 -39.96
C LYS A 335 -12.36 24.29 -39.29
N GLU A 336 -11.13 24.12 -38.80
CA GLU A 336 -10.73 22.91 -38.07
C GLU A 336 -11.56 22.67 -36.80
N ARG A 337 -11.97 23.74 -36.11
CA ARG A 337 -12.86 23.66 -34.94
C ARG A 337 -14.27 23.23 -35.33
N GLU A 338 -14.79 23.76 -36.44
CA GLU A 338 -16.09 23.37 -37.00
C GLU A 338 -16.08 21.90 -37.44
N ASP A 339 -15.04 21.49 -38.17
CA ASP A 339 -14.84 20.10 -38.63
C ASP A 339 -14.74 19.13 -37.45
N LEU A 340 -14.04 19.50 -36.36
CA LEU A 340 -13.97 18.70 -35.13
C LEU A 340 -15.34 18.57 -34.47
N GLN A 341 -16.12 19.65 -34.43
CA GLN A 341 -17.45 19.65 -33.85
C GLN A 341 -18.42 18.77 -34.66
N GLU A 342 -18.37 18.85 -35.99
CA GLU A 342 -19.14 17.99 -36.89
C GLU A 342 -18.73 16.52 -36.74
N LEU A 343 -17.43 16.22 -36.70
CA LEU A 343 -16.91 14.87 -36.46
C LEU A 343 -17.41 14.32 -35.12
N THR A 344 -17.44 15.15 -34.07
CA THR A 344 -17.93 14.77 -32.74
C THR A 344 -19.42 14.40 -32.78
N GLN A 345 -20.24 15.17 -33.50
CA GLN A 345 -21.67 14.89 -33.68
C GLN A 345 -21.90 13.58 -34.45
N ASN A 346 -21.22 13.41 -35.58
CA ASN A 346 -21.29 12.19 -36.40
C ASN A 346 -20.84 10.95 -35.61
N ALA A 347 -19.79 11.10 -34.79
CA ALA A 347 -19.32 10.03 -33.93
C ALA A 347 -20.31 9.70 -32.81
N ALA A 348 -21.01 10.69 -32.25
CA ALA A 348 -22.04 10.49 -31.24
C ALA A 348 -23.25 9.72 -31.80
N GLU A 349 -23.68 10.02 -33.02
CA GLU A 349 -24.74 9.26 -33.70
C GLU A 349 -24.32 7.80 -33.94
N SER A 350 -23.08 7.60 -34.39
CA SER A 350 -22.51 6.26 -34.59
C SER A 350 -22.46 5.48 -33.26
N ALA A 351 -22.03 6.13 -32.18
CA ALA A 351 -21.97 5.55 -30.85
C ALA A 351 -23.36 5.16 -30.32
N ARG A 352 -24.37 6.04 -30.44
CA ARG A 352 -25.76 5.71 -30.05
C ARG A 352 -26.32 4.54 -30.83
N THR A 353 -26.07 4.50 -32.14
CA THR A 353 -26.52 3.40 -33.01
C THR A 353 -25.84 2.08 -32.61
N TRP A 354 -24.56 2.12 -32.25
CA TRP A 354 -23.84 0.96 -31.72
C TRP A 354 -24.40 0.51 -30.37
N ILE A 355 -24.62 1.43 -29.42
CA ILE A 355 -25.17 1.13 -28.09
C ILE A 355 -26.56 0.49 -28.23
N GLY A 356 -27.42 1.04 -29.09
CA GLY A 356 -28.74 0.47 -29.37
C GLY A 356 -28.67 -0.97 -29.84
N ARG A 357 -27.83 -1.25 -30.85
CA ARG A 357 -27.59 -2.62 -31.34
C ARG A 357 -26.99 -3.53 -30.26
N ALA A 358 -26.05 -3.04 -29.47
CA ALA A 358 -25.43 -3.79 -28.39
C ALA A 358 -26.42 -4.16 -27.28
N LYS A 359 -27.36 -3.25 -26.94
CA LYS A 359 -28.44 -3.51 -25.98
C LYS A 359 -29.41 -4.56 -26.49
N GLU A 360 -29.74 -4.52 -27.78
CA GLU A 360 -30.59 -5.54 -28.41
C GLU A 360 -29.94 -6.93 -28.38
N ALA A 361 -28.64 -7.01 -28.70
CA ALA A 361 -27.88 -8.25 -28.60
C ALA A 361 -27.75 -8.75 -27.15
N ALA A 362 -27.70 -7.84 -26.17
CA ALA A 362 -27.57 -8.15 -24.75
C ALA A 362 -28.91 -8.38 -24.02
N ARG A 363 -30.05 -8.49 -24.72
CA ARG A 363 -31.39 -8.64 -24.08
C ARG A 363 -31.49 -9.78 -23.07
N GLN A 364 -30.73 -10.87 -23.26
CA GLN A 364 -30.72 -12.02 -22.37
C GLN A 364 -29.64 -11.94 -21.28
N ASP A 365 -28.73 -10.96 -21.35
CA ASP A 365 -27.66 -10.74 -20.38
C ASP A 365 -27.91 -9.43 -19.61
N GLN A 366 -28.61 -9.57 -18.48
CA GLN A 366 -29.00 -8.43 -17.65
C GLN A 366 -27.79 -7.60 -17.17
N ARG A 367 -26.66 -8.25 -16.84
CA ARG A 367 -25.44 -7.55 -16.38
C ARG A 367 -24.81 -6.73 -17.50
N ARG A 368 -24.76 -7.29 -18.72
CA ARG A 368 -24.24 -6.57 -19.89
C ARG A 368 -25.15 -5.42 -20.28
N LEU A 369 -26.47 -5.61 -20.17
CA LEU A 369 -27.45 -4.56 -20.42
C LEU A 369 -27.32 -3.40 -19.44
N GLU A 370 -27.20 -3.68 -18.13
CA GLU A 370 -26.98 -2.66 -17.09
C GLU A 370 -25.72 -1.84 -17.35
N LYS A 371 -24.60 -2.50 -17.72
CA LYS A 371 -23.37 -1.80 -18.12
C LYS A 371 -23.58 -0.85 -19.30
N LEU A 372 -24.28 -1.29 -20.34
CA LEU A 372 -24.55 -0.47 -21.52
C LEU A 372 -25.46 0.72 -21.22
N VAL A 373 -26.46 0.54 -20.35
CA VAL A 373 -27.33 1.63 -19.88
C VAL A 373 -26.53 2.66 -19.07
N ASN A 374 -25.67 2.20 -18.17
CA ASN A 374 -24.81 3.08 -17.36
C ASN A 374 -23.85 3.89 -18.23
N VAL A 375 -23.21 3.25 -19.21
CA VAL A 375 -22.27 3.92 -20.13
C VAL A 375 -22.98 4.95 -21.01
N GLU A 376 -24.20 4.67 -21.50
CA GLU A 376 -25.00 5.63 -22.27
C GLU A 376 -25.41 6.84 -21.41
N GLY A 377 -25.78 6.63 -20.15
CA GLY A 377 -26.10 7.71 -19.21
C GLY A 377 -24.90 8.62 -18.89
N MET A 378 -23.67 8.19 -19.20
CA MET A 378 -22.44 8.93 -18.97
C MET A 378 -21.91 9.66 -20.20
N ILE A 379 -22.67 9.73 -21.30
CA ILE A 379 -22.29 10.49 -22.50
C ILE A 379 -21.92 11.94 -22.11
N PRO A 380 -20.67 12.38 -22.34
CA PRO A 380 -20.27 13.75 -22.08
C PRO A 380 -20.97 14.75 -23.01
N SER A 381 -20.95 16.03 -22.63
CA SER A 381 -21.42 17.11 -23.49
C SER A 381 -20.69 17.10 -24.82
N LEU A 382 -21.42 17.15 -25.94
CA LEU A 382 -20.83 17.24 -27.28
C LEU A 382 -20.11 18.58 -27.52
N ARG A 383 -20.24 19.55 -26.60
CA ARG A 383 -19.45 20.80 -26.60
C ARG A 383 -18.03 20.60 -26.09
N ASP A 384 -17.73 19.43 -25.52
CA ASP A 384 -16.41 19.03 -25.04
C ASP A 384 -15.92 17.80 -25.84
N PRO A 385 -15.32 18.01 -27.03
CA PRO A 385 -14.81 16.94 -27.85
C PRO A 385 -13.75 16.08 -27.17
N GLU A 386 -12.93 16.66 -26.27
CA GLU A 386 -11.88 15.93 -25.56
C GLU A 386 -12.51 14.86 -24.67
N ARG A 387 -13.43 15.24 -23.77
CA ARG A 387 -14.10 14.26 -22.90
C ARG A 387 -14.90 13.24 -23.69
N PHE A 388 -15.60 13.68 -24.74
CA PHE A 388 -16.34 12.79 -25.63
C PHE A 388 -15.42 11.75 -26.28
N SER A 389 -14.24 12.15 -26.76
CA SER A 389 -13.30 11.24 -27.42
C SER A 389 -12.78 10.12 -26.50
N PHE A 390 -12.58 10.41 -25.21
CA PHE A 390 -12.21 9.38 -24.23
C PHE A 390 -13.38 8.47 -23.91
N TRP A 391 -14.57 9.03 -23.67
CA TRP A 391 -15.79 8.23 -23.47
C TRP A 391 -16.04 7.29 -24.65
N LEU A 392 -15.89 7.76 -25.89
CA LEU A 392 -16.05 6.94 -27.09
C LEU A 392 -15.09 5.73 -27.08
N ALA A 393 -13.84 5.94 -26.65
CA ALA A 393 -12.87 4.86 -26.54
C ALA A 393 -13.25 3.81 -25.46
N THR A 394 -13.98 4.21 -24.41
CA THR A 394 -14.46 3.29 -23.36
C THR A 394 -15.51 2.29 -23.84
N LEU A 395 -16.18 2.57 -24.98
CA LEU A 395 -17.19 1.66 -25.54
C LEU A 395 -16.59 0.32 -26.03
N SER A 396 -15.29 0.31 -26.32
CA SER A 396 -14.56 -0.85 -26.83
C SER A 396 -13.60 -1.41 -25.80
N ASN A 397 -13.56 -2.73 -25.62
CA ASN A 397 -12.66 -3.35 -24.65
C ASN A 397 -11.27 -3.61 -25.26
N ARG A 398 -10.40 -2.59 -25.25
CA ARG A 398 -9.06 -2.67 -25.84
C ARG A 398 -8.00 -3.20 -24.87
N ARG A 399 -6.87 -3.67 -25.43
CA ARG A 399 -5.72 -4.13 -24.65
C ARG A 399 -5.05 -2.95 -23.92
N PRO A 400 -4.38 -3.16 -22.78
CA PRO A 400 -3.72 -2.08 -22.02
C PRO A 400 -2.78 -1.21 -22.86
N SER A 401 -2.00 -1.80 -23.77
CA SER A 401 -1.10 -1.06 -24.67
C SER A 401 -1.84 -0.06 -25.56
N GLU A 402 -2.99 -0.45 -26.11
CA GLU A 402 -3.79 0.42 -26.98
C GLU A 402 -4.49 1.52 -26.19
N ARG A 403 -4.91 1.24 -24.95
CA ARG A 403 -5.45 2.26 -24.04
C ARG A 403 -4.38 3.29 -23.67
N LEU A 404 -3.13 2.85 -23.43
CA LEU A 404 -2.01 3.77 -23.22
C LEU A 404 -1.78 4.68 -24.43
N ASP A 405 -1.86 4.14 -25.65
CA ASP A 405 -1.73 4.95 -26.86
C ASP A 405 -2.86 5.99 -26.95
N VAL A 406 -4.10 5.64 -26.58
CA VAL A 406 -5.21 6.59 -26.49
C VAL A 406 -4.92 7.70 -25.49
N LEU A 407 -4.32 7.39 -24.34
CA LEU A 407 -3.90 8.40 -23.35
C LEU A 407 -2.77 9.32 -23.87
N ARG A 408 -1.91 8.83 -24.76
CA ARG A 408 -0.79 9.60 -25.35
C ARG A 408 -1.23 10.62 -26.40
N ILE A 409 -2.25 10.30 -27.19
CA ILE A 409 -2.73 11.15 -28.28
C ILE A 409 -3.19 12.50 -27.69
N ARG A 410 -2.69 13.63 -28.21
CA ARG A 410 -3.12 14.99 -27.82
C ARG A 410 -4.03 15.68 -28.84
N ASP A 411 -4.17 15.08 -30.02
CA ASP A 411 -5.12 15.51 -31.03
C ASP A 411 -6.44 14.76 -30.85
N THR A 412 -7.47 15.49 -30.43
CA THR A 412 -8.81 14.94 -30.22
C THR A 412 -9.43 14.39 -31.49
N THR A 413 -9.14 14.98 -32.65
CA THR A 413 -9.66 14.52 -33.96
C THR A 413 -9.14 13.11 -34.25
N GLU A 414 -7.84 12.90 -34.07
CA GLU A 414 -7.22 11.60 -34.22
C GLU A 414 -7.77 10.60 -33.20
N ARG A 415 -7.98 11.02 -31.96
CA ARG A 415 -8.56 10.16 -30.93
C ARG A 415 -9.99 9.71 -31.28
N ILE A 416 -10.84 10.61 -31.78
CA ILE A 416 -12.20 10.26 -32.22
C ILE A 416 -12.16 9.28 -33.39
N ARG A 417 -11.32 9.53 -34.41
CA ARG A 417 -11.16 8.61 -35.55
C ARG A 417 -10.74 7.21 -35.10
N ARG A 418 -9.77 7.14 -34.18
CA ARG A 418 -9.30 5.87 -33.62
C ARG A 418 -10.37 5.17 -32.79
N GLY A 419 -11.14 5.91 -31.99
CA GLY A 419 -12.32 5.40 -31.27
C GLY A 419 -13.38 4.79 -32.20
N LEU A 420 -13.67 5.44 -33.33
CA LEU A 420 -14.59 4.91 -34.35
C LEU A 420 -14.06 3.62 -35.00
N ILE A 421 -12.75 3.53 -35.25
CA ILE A 421 -12.13 2.30 -35.76
C ILE A 421 -12.30 1.15 -34.76
N PHE A 422 -12.06 1.42 -33.47
CA PHE A 422 -12.27 0.41 -32.42
C PHE A 422 -13.72 -0.04 -32.32
N LEU A 423 -14.67 0.90 -32.40
CA LEU A 423 -16.10 0.60 -32.36
C LEU A 423 -16.52 -0.32 -33.52
N ARG A 424 -16.02 -0.07 -34.74
CA ARG A 424 -16.29 -0.91 -35.92
C ARG A 424 -15.66 -2.29 -35.80
N ALA A 425 -14.45 -2.39 -35.25
CA ALA A 425 -13.79 -3.68 -35.04
C ALA A 425 -14.56 -4.55 -34.02
N GLU A 426 -15.10 -3.94 -32.97
CA GLU A 426 -15.92 -4.62 -31.96
C GLU A 426 -17.21 -5.19 -32.56
N GLU A 427 -17.87 -4.44 -33.47
CA GLU A 427 -19.06 -4.93 -34.20
C GLU A 427 -18.76 -6.16 -35.06
N GLN A 428 -17.59 -6.19 -35.71
CA GLN A 428 -17.18 -7.33 -36.53
C GLN A 428 -16.85 -8.55 -35.68
N GLY A 429 -16.23 -8.36 -34.51
CA GLY A 429 -15.97 -9.43 -33.55
C GLY A 429 -17.25 -10.06 -32.98
N CYS A 430 -18.27 -9.25 -32.67
CA CYS A 430 -19.57 -9.74 -32.19
C CYS A 430 -20.42 -10.46 -33.26
N ARG A 431 -20.09 -10.38 -34.55
CA ARG A 431 -20.79 -11.12 -35.62
C ARG A 431 -20.20 -12.51 -35.90
N ILE A 432 -19.02 -12.80 -35.37
CA ILE A 432 -18.26 -14.04 -35.63
C ILE A 432 -18.35 -15.02 -34.44
N GLN A 433 -18.81 -14.55 -33.28
CA GLN A 433 -19.22 -15.38 -32.14
C GLN A 433 -20.73 -15.59 -32.18
#